data_AF-A0A4U6WJC9-F1
#
_entry.id   AF-A0A4U6WJC9-F1
#
_cell.length_a   1.000
_cell.length_b   1.000
_cell.length_c   1.000
_cell.angle_alpha   90.00
_cell.angle_beta   90.00
_cell.angle_gamma   90.00
#
_symmetry.space_group_name_H-M   'P 1'
#
loop_
_entity.id
_entity.type
_entity.pdbx_description
1 polymer ?
#
loop_
_entity_poly.entity_id
_entity_poly.type
_entity_poly.pdbx_seq_one_letter_code
_entity_poly.pdbx_strand_id
1 'polypeptide(L)'
;MVGHTGDIEATVVACKAADEAVKIILDAVEQVGGIYLVTADHGNAEDMVKRNKSGKPLLDKSGGIQILTSHTLQPVPVAIGGPGLHPGVKFRTDIQTPGLANVAATVTNLHGFEAPADYEPTLIEVTDN
;
A
#
# COMPACT_ATOMS: atom_id res chain seq x y z
N MET A 1 6.93 -2.48 12.21
CA MET A 1 7.51 -3.28 13.31
C MET A 1 8.97 -3.64 13.07
N VAL A 2 9.29 -4.64 12.23
CA VAL A 2 10.67 -5.11 12.05
C VAL A 2 11.59 -4.03 11.48
N GLY A 3 11.10 -3.19 10.57
CA GLY A 3 11.88 -2.03 10.08
C GLY A 3 12.30 -1.05 11.18
N HIS A 4 11.55 -0.92 12.28
CA HIS A 4 11.97 -0.09 13.43
C HIS A 4 13.16 -0.66 14.20
N THR A 5 13.49 -1.95 14.02
CA THR A 5 14.69 -2.54 14.61
C THR A 5 15.97 -2.06 13.92
N GLY A 6 15.85 -1.62 12.66
CA GLY A 6 16.99 -1.24 11.84
C GLY A 6 17.77 -2.42 11.23
N ASP A 7 17.35 -3.65 11.49
CA ASP A 7 17.95 -4.83 10.87
C ASP A 7 17.37 -5.04 9.47
N ILE A 8 18.20 -4.80 8.45
CA ILE A 8 17.80 -4.88 7.04
C ILE A 8 17.45 -6.32 6.65
N GLU A 9 18.25 -7.30 7.06
CA GLU A 9 18.03 -8.70 6.70
C GLU A 9 16.76 -9.24 7.36
N ALA A 10 16.55 -8.93 8.65
CA ALA A 10 15.31 -9.27 9.33
C ALA A 10 14.10 -8.58 8.68
N THR A 11 14.24 -7.33 8.23
CA THR A 11 13.17 -6.61 7.53
C THR A 11 12.83 -7.25 6.19
N VAL A 12 13.82 -7.71 5.43
CA VAL A 12 13.61 -8.48 4.19
C VAL A 12 12.83 -9.77 4.47
N VAL A 13 13.20 -10.51 5.52
CA VAL A 13 12.46 -11.73 5.93
C VAL A 13 11.01 -11.40 6.32
N ALA A 14 10.79 -10.30 7.05
CA ALA A 14 9.45 -9.86 7.44
C ALA A 14 8.58 -9.51 6.21
N CYS A 15 9.14 -8.82 5.21
CA CYS A 15 8.43 -8.51 3.97
C CYS A 15 8.06 -9.76 3.17
N LYS A 16 8.96 -10.76 3.10
CA LYS A 16 8.67 -12.05 2.45
C LYS A 16 7.53 -12.80 3.14
N ALA A 17 7.55 -12.84 4.46
CA ALA A 17 6.48 -13.46 5.24
C ALA A 17 5.13 -12.74 5.02
N ALA A 18 5.13 -11.41 4.91
CA ALA A 18 3.92 -10.65 4.59
C ALA A 18 3.41 -10.95 3.17
N ASP A 19 4.29 -11.02 2.18
CA ASP A 19 3.94 -11.37 0.79
C ASP A 19 3.30 -12.77 0.69
N GLU A 20 3.90 -13.77 1.35
CA GLU A 20 3.34 -15.13 1.44
C GLU A 20 1.96 -15.14 2.10
N ALA A 21 1.77 -14.38 3.19
CA ALA A 21 0.48 -14.28 3.88
C ALA A 21 -0.59 -13.60 3.01
N VAL A 22 -0.22 -12.52 2.29
CA VAL A 22 -1.13 -11.86 1.34
C VAL A 22 -1.56 -12.86 0.26
N LYS A 23 -0.63 -13.64 -0.30
CA LYS A 23 -0.97 -14.66 -1.31
C LYS A 23 -2.01 -15.66 -0.80
N ILE A 24 -1.87 -16.16 0.43
CA ILE A 24 -2.84 -17.08 1.04
C ILE A 24 -4.23 -16.46 1.10
N ILE A 25 -4.32 -15.18 1.48
CA ILE A 25 -5.60 -14.45 1.55
C ILE A 25 -6.19 -14.25 0.16
N LEU A 26 -5.37 -13.82 -0.81
CA LEU A 26 -5.85 -13.61 -2.18
C LEU A 26 -6.34 -14.90 -2.83
N ASP A 27 -5.69 -16.04 -2.57
CA ASP A 27 -6.14 -17.36 -3.03
C ASP A 27 -7.50 -17.75 -2.44
N ALA A 28 -7.76 -17.39 -1.18
CA ALA A 28 -9.06 -17.62 -0.56
C ALA A 28 -10.13 -16.71 -1.16
N VAL A 29 -9.82 -15.44 -1.45
CA VAL A 29 -10.71 -14.51 -2.15
C VAL A 29 -11.07 -15.03 -3.54
N GLU A 30 -10.08 -15.56 -4.27
CA GLU A 30 -10.27 -16.18 -5.60
C GLU A 30 -11.27 -17.34 -5.54
N GLN A 31 -11.12 -18.24 -4.55
CA GLN A 31 -11.99 -19.41 -4.38
C GLN A 31 -13.47 -19.07 -4.14
N VAL A 32 -13.75 -17.93 -3.52
CA VAL A 32 -15.12 -17.49 -3.24
C VAL A 32 -15.64 -16.48 -4.26
N GLY A 33 -14.86 -16.18 -5.31
CA GLY A 33 -15.21 -15.19 -6.32
C GLY A 33 -15.33 -13.76 -5.77
N GLY A 34 -14.55 -13.43 -4.73
CA GLY A 34 -14.61 -12.14 -4.06
C GLY A 34 -13.79 -11.04 -4.75
N ILE A 35 -13.68 -9.92 -4.04
CA ILE A 35 -12.86 -8.76 -4.42
C ILE A 35 -11.87 -8.49 -3.29
N TYR A 36 -10.63 -8.14 -3.62
CA TYR A 36 -9.65 -7.67 -2.65
C TYR A 36 -9.22 -6.22 -2.94
N LEU A 37 -8.82 -5.52 -1.87
CA LEU A 37 -8.04 -4.29 -1.92
C LEU A 37 -6.87 -4.44 -0.95
N VAL A 38 -5.64 -4.30 -1.44
CA VAL A 38 -4.41 -4.33 -0.64
C VAL A 38 -3.79 -2.94 -0.61
N THR A 39 -3.45 -2.45 0.57
CA THR A 39 -2.78 -1.16 0.77
C THR A 39 -1.89 -1.17 2.02
N ALA A 40 -1.23 -0.06 2.32
CA ALA A 40 -0.49 0.19 3.55
C ALA A 40 -0.93 1.51 4.18
N ASP A 41 -0.67 1.69 5.47
CA ASP A 41 -0.97 2.92 6.21
C ASP A 41 0.17 3.95 6.10
N HIS A 42 1.42 3.49 6.01
CA HIS A 42 2.59 4.34 5.78
C HIS A 42 3.79 3.54 5.28
N GLY A 43 4.85 4.23 4.87
CA GLY A 43 6.15 3.65 4.55
C GLY A 43 7.03 3.37 5.78
N ASN A 44 7.92 2.39 5.66
CA ASN A 44 8.99 2.06 6.61
C ASN A 44 10.05 1.18 5.90
N ALA A 45 9.67 -0.05 5.53
CA ALA A 45 10.60 -1.10 5.10
C ALA A 45 11.25 -0.84 3.72
N GLU A 46 10.69 0.06 2.93
CA GLU A 46 11.18 0.40 1.58
C GLU A 46 12.44 1.28 1.58
N ASP A 47 12.75 1.98 2.68
CA ASP A 47 14.01 2.72 2.83
C ASP A 47 14.56 2.59 4.25
N MET A 48 15.49 1.65 4.43
CA MET A 48 16.12 1.37 5.73
C MET A 48 17.36 2.24 5.99
N VAL A 49 17.59 3.27 5.18
CA VAL A 49 18.82 4.07 5.17
C VAL A 49 18.51 5.56 5.30
N LYS A 50 19.17 6.25 6.23
CA LYS A 50 19.07 7.71 6.32
C LYS A 50 19.76 8.35 5.12
N ARG A 51 19.10 9.34 4.50
CA ARG A 51 19.62 10.04 3.32
C ARG A 51 19.73 11.54 3.56
N ASN A 52 20.68 12.18 2.89
CA ASN A 52 20.74 13.64 2.85
C ASN A 52 19.73 14.23 1.85
N LYS A 53 19.67 15.56 1.75
CA LYS A 53 18.77 16.27 0.84
C LYS A 53 18.99 15.95 -0.65
N SER A 54 20.15 15.40 -1.01
CA SER A 54 20.48 14.94 -2.37
C SER A 54 20.20 13.44 -2.59
N GLY A 55 19.58 12.76 -1.62
CA GLY A 55 19.23 11.33 -1.69
C GLY A 55 20.38 10.37 -1.40
N LYS A 56 21.59 10.87 -1.06
CA LYS A 56 22.74 10.00 -0.77
C LYS A 56 22.67 9.45 0.65
N PRO A 57 23.06 8.18 0.89
CA PRO A 57 23.18 7.61 2.23
C PRO A 57 24.05 8.48 3.14
N LEU A 58 23.57 8.70 4.36
CA LEU A 58 24.37 9.29 5.42
C LEU A 58 25.26 8.22 6.03
N LEU A 59 26.51 8.60 6.29
CA LEU A 59 27.50 7.74 6.92
C LEU A 59 27.70 8.15 8.38
N ASP A 60 27.99 7.19 9.24
CA ASP A 60 28.45 7.43 10.60
C ASP A 60 29.95 7.79 10.62
N LYS A 61 30.49 7.98 11.83
CA LYS A 61 31.90 8.37 12.01
C LYS A 61 32.91 7.30 11.56
N SER A 62 32.48 6.05 11.46
CA SER A 62 33.30 4.92 10.98
C SER A 62 33.19 4.71 9.47
N GLY A 63 32.33 5.49 8.78
CA GLY A 63 32.02 5.30 7.37
C GLY A 63 30.92 4.27 7.11
N GLY A 64 30.29 3.72 8.15
CA GLY A 64 29.14 2.82 8.05
C GLY A 64 27.86 3.56 7.70
N ILE A 65 26.87 2.87 7.14
CA ILE A 65 25.57 3.47 6.79
C ILE A 65 24.77 3.80 8.07
N GLN A 66 24.21 5.01 8.13
CA GLN A 66 23.24 5.33 9.17
C GLN A 66 21.87 4.73 8.85
N ILE A 67 21.44 3.79 9.69
CA ILE A 67 20.16 3.10 9.55
C ILE A 67 18.97 4.03 9.87
N LEU A 68 17.92 3.93 9.06
CA LEU A 68 16.63 4.57 9.31
C LEU A 68 15.73 3.59 10.05
N THR A 69 15.21 4.03 11.20
CA THR A 69 14.28 3.23 12.03
C THR A 69 12.92 3.91 12.18
N SER A 70 12.67 5.04 11.48
CA SER A 70 11.39 5.74 11.50
C SER A 70 10.55 5.41 10.26
N HIS A 71 9.33 5.93 10.20
CA HIS A 71 8.56 5.94 8.96
C HIS A 71 9.25 6.78 7.90
N THR A 72 8.80 6.62 6.66
CA THR A 72 9.20 7.45 5.53
C THR A 72 8.03 8.34 5.07
N LEU A 73 8.29 9.14 4.04
CA LEU A 73 7.27 9.94 3.35
C LEU A 73 6.92 9.34 1.98
N GLN A 74 7.26 8.07 1.73
CA GLN A 74 6.92 7.40 0.48
C GLN A 74 5.41 7.17 0.40
N PRO A 75 4.81 7.25 -0.80
CA PRO A 75 3.43 6.86 -1.00
C PRO A 75 3.26 5.35 -0.75
N VAL A 76 2.03 4.95 -0.45
CA VAL A 76 1.64 3.55 -0.25
C VAL A 76 0.94 3.01 -1.51
N PRO A 77 1.05 1.69 -1.79
CA PRO A 77 0.33 1.10 -2.90
C PRO A 77 -1.17 0.98 -2.60
N VAL A 78 -1.98 0.96 -3.65
CA VAL A 78 -3.36 0.46 -3.61
C VAL A 78 -3.51 -0.51 -4.78
N ALA A 79 -3.80 -1.77 -4.49
CA ALA A 79 -4.02 -2.81 -5.49
C ALA A 79 -5.42 -3.40 -5.31
N ILE A 80 -6.20 -3.48 -6.39
CA ILE A 80 -7.58 -3.98 -6.38
C ILE A 80 -7.67 -5.13 -7.40
N GLY A 81 -8.38 -6.20 -7.04
CA GLY A 81 -8.54 -7.36 -7.92
C GLY A 81 -9.52 -8.40 -7.37
N GLY A 82 -9.47 -9.59 -7.96
CA GLY A 82 -10.33 -10.74 -7.61
C GLY A 82 -11.46 -10.97 -8.63
N PRO A 83 -12.04 -12.19 -8.69
CA PRO A 83 -12.99 -12.56 -9.75
C PRO A 83 -14.32 -11.82 -9.68
N GLY A 84 -14.69 -11.31 -8.51
CA GLY A 84 -15.89 -10.51 -8.32
C GLY A 84 -15.74 -9.07 -8.82
N LEU A 85 -14.54 -8.63 -9.22
CA LEU A 85 -14.31 -7.26 -9.64
C LEU A 85 -14.97 -7.01 -11.00
N HIS A 86 -15.84 -6.01 -11.06
CA HIS A 86 -16.48 -5.64 -12.33
C HIS A 86 -15.43 -5.24 -13.37
N PRO A 87 -15.48 -5.77 -14.62
CA PRO A 87 -14.42 -5.60 -15.62
C PRO A 87 -14.20 -4.14 -16.06
N GLY A 88 -15.21 -3.30 -15.89
CA GLY A 88 -15.13 -1.85 -16.15
C GLY A 88 -14.45 -1.03 -15.05
N VAL A 89 -14.07 -1.64 -13.91
CA VAL A 89 -13.43 -0.90 -12.81
C VAL A 89 -12.04 -0.42 -13.22
N LYS A 90 -11.79 0.88 -13.08
CA LYS A 90 -10.50 1.52 -13.34
C LYS A 90 -10.17 2.53 -12.24
N PHE A 91 -8.88 2.76 -12.01
CA PHE A 91 -8.46 3.87 -11.17
C PHE A 91 -8.75 5.20 -11.85
N ARG A 92 -9.38 6.10 -11.10
CA ARG A 92 -9.62 7.47 -11.51
C ARG A 92 -8.32 8.25 -11.65
N THR A 93 -8.23 9.08 -12.67
CA THR A 93 -7.09 9.96 -12.92
C THR A 93 -7.37 11.43 -12.63
N ASP A 94 -8.60 11.75 -12.20
CA ASP A 94 -9.06 13.11 -11.93
C ASP A 94 -8.91 13.53 -10.45
N ILE A 95 -8.51 12.60 -9.57
CA ILE A 95 -8.22 12.89 -8.16
C ILE A 95 -6.83 13.51 -8.05
N GLN A 96 -6.78 14.81 -7.70
CA GLN A 96 -5.52 15.56 -7.67
C GLN A 96 -4.56 15.12 -6.57
N THR A 97 -5.10 14.74 -5.40
CA THR A 97 -4.31 14.39 -4.20
C THR A 97 -4.89 13.15 -3.51
N PRO A 98 -4.79 11.97 -4.14
CA PRO A 98 -5.31 10.75 -3.54
C PRO A 98 -4.54 10.41 -2.26
N GLY A 99 -5.26 9.93 -1.25
CA GLY A 99 -4.69 9.52 0.02
C GLY A 99 -5.52 8.43 0.71
N LEU A 100 -5.15 8.09 1.94
CA LEU A 100 -5.78 7.00 2.69
C LEU A 100 -7.27 7.22 2.93
N ALA A 101 -7.72 8.47 3.07
CA ALA A 101 -9.11 8.78 3.29
C ALA A 101 -10.03 8.34 2.12
N ASN A 102 -9.51 8.31 0.89
CA ASN A 102 -10.24 7.84 -0.29
C ASN A 102 -10.51 6.31 -0.26
N VAL A 103 -9.71 5.54 0.50
CA VAL A 103 -9.82 4.07 0.55
C VAL A 103 -11.16 3.65 1.16
N ALA A 104 -11.71 4.41 2.11
CA ALA A 104 -12.99 4.10 2.73
C ALA A 104 -14.17 4.12 1.72
N ALA A 105 -14.25 5.16 0.89
CA ALA A 105 -15.25 5.23 -0.19
C ALA A 105 -15.02 4.14 -1.25
N THR A 106 -13.75 3.88 -1.56
CA THR A 106 -13.36 2.82 -2.52
C THR A 106 -13.85 1.46 -2.09
N VAL A 107 -13.59 1.05 -0.83
CA VAL A 107 -14.07 -0.22 -0.28
C VAL A 107 -15.60 -0.27 -0.25
N THR A 108 -16.26 0.83 0.12
CA THR A 108 -17.73 0.91 0.14
C THR A 108 -18.32 0.63 -1.25
N ASN A 109 -17.77 1.25 -2.30
CA ASN A 109 -18.23 1.01 -3.66
C ASN A 109 -17.91 -0.40 -4.17
N LEU A 110 -16.76 -0.97 -3.82
CA LEU A 110 -16.43 -2.36 -4.15
C LEU A 110 -17.41 -3.36 -3.52
N HIS A 111 -18.05 -3.01 -2.40
CA HIS A 111 -19.11 -3.81 -1.78
C HIS A 111 -20.50 -3.59 -2.42
N GLY A 112 -20.60 -2.77 -3.46
CA GLY A 112 -21.85 -2.49 -4.17
C GLY A 112 -22.73 -1.42 -3.52
N PHE A 113 -22.17 -0.59 -2.63
CA PHE A 113 -22.89 0.51 -1.98
C PHE A 113 -22.45 1.87 -2.53
N GLU A 114 -23.34 2.86 -2.45
CA GLU A 114 -22.95 4.26 -2.61
C GLU A 114 -22.19 4.72 -1.36
N ALA A 115 -21.06 5.41 -1.56
CA ALA A 115 -20.28 5.94 -0.45
C ALA A 115 -21.01 7.15 0.16
N PRO A 116 -20.91 7.37 1.48
CA PRO A 116 -21.44 8.58 2.12
C PRO A 116 -20.90 9.85 1.48
N ALA A 117 -21.75 10.87 1.34
CA ALA A 117 -21.40 12.12 0.65
C ALA A 117 -20.32 12.95 1.36
N ASP A 118 -20.05 12.67 2.63
CA ASP A 118 -19.02 13.31 3.45
C ASP A 118 -17.68 12.55 3.46
N TYR A 119 -17.57 11.43 2.73
CA TYR A 119 -16.31 10.74 2.52
C TYR A 119 -15.51 11.40 1.39
N GLU A 120 -14.18 11.23 1.44
CA GLU A 120 -13.35 11.55 0.29
C GLU A 120 -13.77 10.69 -0.93
N PRO A 121 -13.66 11.22 -2.16
CA PRO A 121 -14.11 10.49 -3.34
C PRO A 121 -13.40 9.14 -3.48
N THR A 122 -14.15 8.14 -3.94
CA THR A 122 -13.61 6.83 -4.30
C THR A 122 -12.48 6.94 -5.32
N LEU A 123 -11.47 6.07 -5.21
CA LEU A 123 -10.32 6.00 -6.12
C LEU A 123 -10.66 5.35 -7.47
N ILE A 124 -11.85 4.77 -7.60
CA ILE A 124 -12.24 3.99 -8.77
C ILE A 124 -13.46 4.60 -9.48
N GLU A 125 -13.56 4.30 -10.76
CA GLU A 125 -14.77 4.50 -11.57
C GLU A 125 -15.13 3.18 -12.27
N VAL A 126 -16.36 3.08 -12.74
CA VAL A 126 -16.81 1.98 -13.59
C VAL A 126 -17.14 2.55 -14.96
N THR A 127 -16.39 2.16 -15.98
CA THR A 127 -16.68 2.54 -17.36
C THR A 127 -17.49 1.45 -18.04
N ASP A 128 -18.53 1.82 -18.78
CA ASP A 128 -19.14 0.91 -19.75
C ASP A 128 -18.08 0.53 -20.81
N ASN A 129 -18.00 -0.76 -21.13
CA ASN A 129 -17.08 -1.29 -22.15
C ASN A 129 -17.52 -0.89 -23.56
#